data_AF-A0AAD4JV04-F1
#
_entry.id   AF-A0AAD4JV04-F1
#
_cell.length_a   1.000
_cell.length_b   1.000
_cell.length_c   1.000
_cell.angle_alpha   90.00
_cell.angle_beta   90.00
_cell.angle_gamma   90.00
#
_symmetry.space_group_name_H-M   'P 1'
#
loop_
_entity.id
_entity.type
_entity.pdbx_description
1 polymer ?
#
loop_
_entity_poly.entity_id
_entity_poly.type
_entity_poly.pdbx_seq_one_letter_code
_entity_poly.pdbx_strand_id
1 'polypeptide(L)'
;MSTPNNEAGGGNLMDEFEEAFQACLLSLTKQEPNSGTNKEEVELEVQKTTNRFIDVARQMEAFFLQKRFLVSTLKPYMLIKDENQDLSIEIQRKEALLQKHYNRLEEWKACLSDVQQGVHNRPTQPMMAGPCPTGMPPMGGPGPRPGLMTGMPPGGMPPVGQMQPGQQHLLQAQQMQQLRMMGKLPPK
;
A
#
# COMPACT_ATOMS: atom_id res chain seq x y z
N MET A 1 19.51 5.35 -25.03
CA MET A 1 18.87 6.58 -25.56
C MET A 1 19.00 7.64 -24.49
N SER A 2 19.87 8.62 -24.73
CA SER A 2 20.19 9.66 -23.75
C SER A 2 19.10 10.73 -23.76
N THR A 3 18.46 10.95 -22.62
CA THR A 3 17.59 12.11 -22.41
C THR A 3 18.43 13.38 -22.42
N PRO A 4 18.16 14.39 -23.26
CA PRO A 4 18.85 15.65 -23.14
C PRO A 4 18.41 16.33 -21.84
N ASN A 5 19.41 16.60 -20.99
CA ASN A 5 19.31 17.36 -19.76
C ASN A 5 18.89 18.79 -20.12
N ASN A 6 17.72 19.23 -19.65
CA ASN A 6 17.18 20.56 -19.88
C ASN A 6 17.82 21.57 -18.88
N GLU A 7 19.14 21.75 -18.98
CA GLU A 7 19.92 22.66 -18.12
C GLU A 7 20.80 23.64 -18.92
N ALA A 8 20.37 24.06 -20.12
CA ALA A 8 21.14 25.03 -20.90
C ALA A 8 20.26 26.19 -21.39
N GLY A 9 20.29 27.29 -20.62
CA GLY A 9 20.23 28.66 -21.11
C GLY A 9 18.93 29.13 -21.80
N GLY A 10 18.05 29.75 -21.03
CA GLY A 10 16.82 30.42 -21.46
C GLY A 10 15.92 30.57 -20.24
N GLY A 11 14.96 31.49 -20.21
CA GLY A 11 14.12 31.67 -19.03
C GLY A 11 13.37 30.37 -18.69
N ASN A 12 12.87 30.25 -17.46
CA ASN A 12 11.87 29.21 -17.18
C ASN A 12 10.72 29.36 -18.20
N LEU A 13 10.29 28.28 -18.85
CA LEU A 13 9.28 28.32 -19.92
C LEU A 13 7.99 29.02 -19.51
N MET A 14 7.67 28.97 -18.21
CA MET A 14 6.57 29.71 -17.61
C MET A 14 6.80 31.23 -17.65
N ASP A 15 8.02 31.68 -17.37
CA ASP A 15 8.39 33.09 -17.40
C ASP A 15 8.36 33.62 -18.84
N GLU A 16 8.82 32.83 -19.81
CA GLU A 16 8.73 33.17 -21.24
C GLU A 16 7.29 33.24 -21.74
N PHE A 17 6.42 32.34 -21.24
CA PHE A 17 5.00 32.38 -21.53
C PHE A 17 4.33 33.62 -20.95
N GLU A 18 4.66 33.96 -19.70
CA GLU A 18 4.14 35.16 -19.03
C GLU A 18 4.58 36.42 -19.77
N GLU A 19 5.86 36.53 -20.14
CA GLU A 19 6.37 37.65 -20.94
C GLU A 19 5.63 37.76 -22.29
N ALA A 20 5.48 36.65 -23.02
CA ALA A 20 4.80 36.65 -24.31
C ALA A 20 3.32 37.02 -24.19
N PHE A 21 2.65 36.58 -23.13
CA PHE A 21 1.27 36.94 -22.83
C PHE A 21 1.14 38.44 -22.52
N GLN A 22 1.99 38.97 -21.64
CA GLN A 22 2.01 40.39 -21.30
C GLN A 22 2.29 41.25 -22.53
N ALA A 23 3.28 40.87 -23.36
CA ALA A 23 3.60 41.59 -24.60
C ALA A 23 2.44 41.60 -25.61
N CYS A 24 1.77 40.44 -25.79
CA CYS A 24 0.58 40.34 -26.64
C CYS A 24 -0.56 41.22 -26.13
N LEU A 25 -0.82 41.19 -24.82
CA LEU A 25 -1.88 42.00 -24.20
C LEU A 25 -1.58 43.50 -24.34
N LEU A 26 -0.35 43.92 -24.02
CA LEU A 26 0.07 45.32 -24.12
C LEU A 26 -0.04 45.84 -25.55
N SER A 27 0.31 45.03 -26.56
CA SER A 27 0.17 45.42 -27.97
C SER A 27 -1.29 45.67 -28.37
N LEU A 28 -2.26 45.03 -27.69
CA LEU A 28 -3.70 45.24 -27.91
C LEU A 28 -4.29 46.39 -27.08
N THR A 29 -3.69 46.72 -25.93
CA THR A 29 -4.28 47.67 -24.95
C THR A 29 -3.54 49.00 -24.82
N LYS A 30 -2.39 49.17 -25.46
CA LYS A 30 -1.68 50.46 -25.47
C LYS A 30 -2.58 51.52 -26.13
N GLN A 31 -2.84 52.61 -25.39
CA GLN A 31 -3.47 53.79 -25.97
C GLN A 31 -2.41 54.61 -26.68
N GLU A 32 -2.50 54.68 -28.01
CA GLU A 32 -1.61 55.51 -28.81
C GLU A 32 -1.84 57.00 -28.48
N PRO A 33 -0.80 57.79 -28.14
CA PRO A 33 -0.91 59.23 -28.15
C PRO A 33 -1.23 59.68 -29.58
N ASN A 34 -1.96 60.79 -29.75
CA ASN A 34 -2.42 61.33 -31.06
C ASN A 34 -1.29 61.76 -32.04
N SER A 35 -0.12 61.13 -32.00
CA SER A 35 1.07 61.44 -32.77
C SER A 35 1.35 60.36 -33.83
N GLY A 36 0.68 60.43 -34.97
CA GLY A 36 1.19 59.93 -36.27
C GLY A 36 1.70 58.49 -36.37
N THR A 37 1.40 57.60 -35.42
CA THR A 37 1.85 56.21 -35.46
C THR A 37 1.23 55.51 -36.68
N ASN A 38 2.08 54.88 -37.48
CA ASN A 38 1.68 54.28 -38.75
C ASN A 38 0.83 53.05 -38.44
N LYS A 39 -0.45 53.05 -38.85
CA LYS A 39 -1.41 51.96 -38.57
C LYS A 39 -0.86 50.57 -38.94
N GLU A 40 -0.10 50.50 -40.02
CA GLU A 40 0.57 49.28 -40.49
C GLU A 40 1.63 48.76 -39.51
N GLU A 41 2.37 49.64 -38.85
CA GLU A 41 3.37 49.28 -37.85
C GLU A 41 2.72 48.65 -36.60
N VAL A 42 1.59 49.21 -36.16
CA VAL A 42 0.80 48.67 -35.05
C VAL A 42 0.24 47.30 -35.39
N GLU A 43 -0.32 47.13 -36.60
CA GLU A 43 -0.84 45.84 -37.07
C GLU A 43 0.27 44.77 -37.11
N LEU A 44 1.48 45.13 -37.57
CA LEU A 44 2.64 44.24 -37.57
C LEU A 44 3.12 43.88 -36.16
N GLU A 45 3.13 44.83 -35.20
CA GLU A 45 3.50 44.56 -33.80
C GLU A 45 2.51 43.59 -33.13
N VAL A 46 1.20 43.81 -33.33
CA VAL A 46 0.14 42.94 -32.82
C VAL A 46 0.29 41.54 -33.38
N GLN A 47 0.49 41.41 -34.69
CA GLN A 47 0.65 40.10 -35.31
C GLN A 47 1.90 39.37 -34.80
N LYS A 48 3.03 40.09 -34.66
CA LYS A 48 4.28 39.53 -34.15
C LYS A 48 4.13 39.02 -32.71
N THR A 49 3.57 39.83 -31.82
CA THR A 49 3.39 39.45 -30.41
C THR A 49 2.37 38.33 -30.24
N THR A 50 1.30 38.33 -31.03
CA THR A 50 0.32 37.23 -31.07
C THR A 50 0.95 35.91 -31.49
N ASN A 51 1.73 35.91 -32.57
CA ASN A 51 2.42 34.69 -33.05
C ASN A 51 3.41 34.17 -32.01
N ARG A 52 4.21 35.06 -31.39
CA ARG A 52 5.14 34.67 -30.32
C ARG A 52 4.39 34.03 -29.13
N PHE A 53 3.27 34.61 -28.72
CA PHE A 53 2.44 34.03 -27.65
C PHE A 53 1.91 32.64 -28.01
N ILE A 54 1.40 32.46 -29.24
CA ILE A 54 0.92 31.15 -29.72
C ILE A 54 2.04 30.10 -29.69
N ASP A 55 3.24 30.46 -30.16
CA ASP A 55 4.36 29.54 -30.22
C ASP A 55 4.81 29.10 -28.82
N VAL A 56 4.91 30.02 -27.86
CA VAL A 56 5.27 29.69 -26.48
C VAL A 56 4.15 28.92 -25.77
N ALA A 57 2.88 29.25 -26.04
CA ALA A 57 1.73 28.49 -25.53
C ALA A 57 1.76 27.02 -25.98
N ARG A 58 2.08 26.78 -27.26
CA ARG A 58 2.25 25.42 -27.80
C ARG A 58 3.43 24.69 -27.18
N GLN A 59 4.55 25.37 -26.95
CA GLN A 59 5.69 24.79 -26.23
C GLN A 59 5.30 24.40 -24.80
N MET A 60 4.53 25.23 -24.10
CA MET A 60 4.06 24.94 -22.75
C MET A 60 3.08 23.76 -22.72
N GLU A 61 2.16 23.67 -23.68
CA GLU A 61 1.30 22.51 -23.87
C GLU A 61 2.12 21.22 -24.08
N ALA A 62 3.10 21.25 -25.00
CA ALA A 62 3.96 20.11 -25.28
C ALA A 62 4.76 19.67 -24.05
N PHE A 63 5.30 20.63 -23.28
CA PHE A 63 6.00 20.36 -22.03
C PHE A 63 5.11 19.63 -21.01
N PHE A 64 3.89 20.12 -20.78
CA PHE A 64 2.97 19.47 -19.84
C PHE A 64 2.47 18.11 -20.34
N LEU A 65 2.27 17.93 -21.65
CA LEU A 65 1.96 16.63 -22.23
C LEU A 65 3.09 15.63 -22.03
N GLN A 66 4.35 16.04 -22.23
CA GLN A 66 5.52 15.21 -21.99
C GLN A 66 5.65 14.82 -20.51
N LYS A 67 5.47 15.78 -19.59
CA LYS A 67 5.47 15.50 -18.15
C LYS A 67 4.35 14.54 -17.76
N ARG A 68 3.14 14.73 -18.28
CA ARG A 68 2.00 13.82 -18.06
C ARG A 68 2.30 12.41 -18.56
N PHE A 69 2.86 12.29 -19.76
CA PHE A 69 3.25 11.00 -20.34
C PHE A 69 4.32 10.28 -19.50
N LEU A 70 5.32 11.03 -19.01
CA LEU A 70 6.36 10.49 -18.14
C LEU A 70 5.74 9.95 -16.84
N VAL A 71 4.86 10.72 -16.19
CA VAL A 71 4.15 10.29 -14.98
C VAL A 71 3.29 9.05 -15.25
N SER A 72 2.54 9.01 -16.36
CA SER A 72 1.72 7.84 -16.71
C SER A 72 2.55 6.58 -16.94
N THR A 73 3.77 6.73 -17.47
CA THR A 73 4.70 5.61 -17.71
C THR A 73 5.35 5.14 -16.41
N LEU A 74 5.70 6.06 -15.51
CA LEU A 74 6.36 5.73 -14.25
C LEU A 74 5.40 5.20 -13.18
N LYS A 75 4.14 5.64 -13.18
CA LYS A 75 3.16 5.28 -12.13
C LYS A 75 2.93 3.77 -11.97
N PRO A 76 2.78 2.96 -13.04
CA PRO A 76 2.67 1.50 -12.90
C PRO A 76 3.93 0.88 -12.29
N TYR A 77 5.12 1.35 -12.68
CA TYR A 77 6.38 0.84 -12.13
C TYR A 77 6.55 1.16 -10.65
N MET A 78 6.20 2.38 -10.22
CA MET A 78 6.21 2.76 -8.80
C MET A 78 5.23 1.91 -7.99
N LEU A 79 4.01 1.69 -8.49
CA LEU A 79 3.01 0.87 -7.82
C LEU A 79 3.51 -0.58 -7.61
N ILE A 80 4.05 -1.20 -8.67
CA ILE A 80 4.62 -2.56 -8.58
C ILE A 80 5.82 -2.60 -7.63
N LYS A 81 6.65 -1.56 -7.63
CA LYS A 81 7.80 -1.47 -6.72
C LYS A 81 7.35 -1.42 -5.26
N ASP A 82 6.35 -0.60 -4.94
CA ASP A 82 5.80 -0.48 -3.59
C ASP A 82 5.15 -1.79 -3.15
N GLU A 83 4.35 -2.44 -4.01
CA GLU A 83 3.76 -3.76 -3.74
C GLU A 83 4.83 -4.84 -3.48
N ASN A 84 5.90 -4.86 -4.27
CA ASN A 84 7.01 -5.79 -4.05
C ASN A 84 7.72 -5.54 -2.72
N GLN A 85 7.84 -4.28 -2.30
CA GLN A 85 8.42 -3.93 -1.01
C GLN A 85 7.53 -4.40 0.14
N ASP A 86 6.21 -4.20 0.04
CA ASP A 86 5.25 -4.68 1.03
C ASP A 86 5.27 -6.21 1.15
N LEU A 87 5.29 -6.91 0.01
CA LEU A 87 5.43 -8.37 -0.01
C LEU A 87 6.75 -8.84 0.61
N SER A 88 7.85 -8.14 0.34
CA SER A 88 9.16 -8.47 0.92
C SER A 88 9.16 -8.35 2.44
N ILE A 89 8.55 -7.28 2.97
CA ILE A 89 8.39 -7.07 4.41
C ILE A 89 7.51 -8.17 5.02
N GLU A 90 6.39 -8.51 4.37
CA GLU A 90 5.48 -9.54 4.89
C GLU A 90 6.12 -10.94 4.87
N ILE A 91 6.93 -11.26 3.86
CA ILE A 91 7.71 -12.50 3.82
C ILE A 91 8.68 -12.54 5.01
N GLN A 92 9.47 -11.49 5.23
CA GLN A 92 10.42 -11.43 6.35
C GLN A 92 9.71 -11.60 7.71
N ARG A 93 8.54 -10.96 7.87
CA ARG A 93 7.72 -11.11 9.08
C ARG A 93 7.26 -12.56 9.28
N LYS A 94 6.83 -13.23 8.21
CA LYS A 94 6.40 -14.63 8.26
C LYS A 94 7.56 -15.58 8.53
N GLU A 95 8.74 -15.32 7.96
CA GLU A 95 9.96 -16.09 8.27
C GLU A 95 10.34 -15.98 9.74
N ALA A 96 10.33 -14.77 10.31
CA ALA A 96 10.59 -14.56 11.73
C ALA A 96 9.59 -15.30 12.63
N LEU A 97 8.32 -15.32 12.24
CA LEU A 97 7.28 -16.05 12.97
C LEU A 97 7.48 -17.57 12.89
N LEU A 98 7.80 -18.11 11.71
CA LEU A 98 8.13 -19.51 11.54
C LEU A 98 9.34 -19.92 12.37
N GLN A 99 10.40 -19.12 12.37
CA GLN A 99 11.59 -19.36 13.21
C GLN A 99 11.23 -19.44 14.70
N LYS A 100 10.38 -18.53 15.18
CA LYS A 100 9.87 -18.58 16.56
C LYS A 100 9.12 -19.87 16.86
N HIS A 101 8.30 -20.37 15.93
CA HIS A 101 7.60 -21.63 16.08
C HIS A 101 8.54 -22.84 16.05
N TYR A 102 9.54 -22.85 15.17
CA TYR A 102 10.56 -23.91 15.13
C TYR A 102 11.36 -23.99 16.43
N ASN A 103 11.80 -22.85 16.98
CA ASN A 103 12.49 -22.81 18.27
C ASN A 103 11.62 -23.39 19.39
N ARG A 104 10.33 -23.03 19.43
CA ARG A 104 9.41 -23.55 20.44
C ARG A 104 9.17 -25.06 20.31
N LEU A 105 9.09 -25.57 19.08
CA LEU A 105 9.00 -27.00 18.84
C LEU A 105 10.25 -27.73 19.34
N GLU A 106 11.43 -27.15 19.15
CA GLU A 106 12.67 -27.75 19.62
C GLU A 106 12.76 -27.78 21.14
N GLU A 107 12.35 -26.70 21.83
CA GLU A 107 12.19 -26.69 23.28
C GLU A 107 11.25 -27.81 23.77
N TRP A 108 10.10 -27.99 23.11
CA TRP A 108 9.16 -29.04 23.49
C TRP A 108 9.70 -30.45 23.27
N LYS A 109 10.40 -30.68 22.15
CA LYS A 109 11.08 -31.95 21.90
C LYS A 109 12.13 -32.24 22.97
N ALA A 110 12.93 -31.24 23.36
CA ALA A 110 13.92 -31.39 24.41
C ALA A 110 13.27 -31.79 25.75
N CYS A 111 12.19 -31.10 26.16
CA CYS A 111 11.45 -31.46 27.37
C CYS A 111 10.88 -32.89 27.33
N LEU A 112 10.36 -33.33 26.18
CA LEU A 112 9.85 -34.70 26.01
C LEU A 112 10.97 -35.76 26.10
N SER A 113 12.14 -35.46 25.52
CA SER A 113 13.32 -36.32 25.63
C SER A 113 13.77 -36.47 27.08
N ASP A 114 13.84 -35.37 27.84
CA ASP A 114 14.22 -35.39 29.26
C ASP A 114 13.26 -36.24 30.11
N VAL A 115 11.96 -36.15 29.83
CA VAL A 115 10.94 -36.98 30.50
C VAL A 115 11.11 -38.47 30.16
N GLN A 116 11.36 -38.81 28.89
CA GLN A 116 11.58 -40.21 28.49
C GLN A 116 12.86 -40.79 29.12
N GLN A 117 13.94 -40.01 29.19
CA GLN A 117 15.19 -40.44 29.83
C GLN A 117 15.04 -40.58 31.36
N GLY A 118 14.29 -39.68 32.01
CA GLY A 118 14.00 -39.77 33.44
C GLY A 118 13.12 -40.97 33.86
N VAL A 119 12.24 -41.44 32.97
CA VAL A 119 11.41 -42.63 33.21
C VAL A 119 12.21 -43.93 33.09
N HIS A 120 13.21 -43.99 32.20
CA HIS A 120 14.06 -45.18 32.04
C HIS A 120 15.14 -45.35 33.14
N ASN A 121 15.46 -44.29 33.88
CA ASN A 121 16.50 -44.33 34.92
C ASN A 121 15.96 -44.45 36.36
N ARG A 122 14.66 -44.71 36.56
CA ARG A 122 14.12 -44.91 37.91
C ARG A 122 14.30 -46.39 38.31
N PRO A 123 15.15 -46.74 39.31
CA PRO A 123 15.17 -48.10 39.82
C PRO A 123 13.81 -48.36 40.45
N THR A 124 13.06 -49.30 39.88
CA THR A 124 11.81 -49.80 40.45
C THR A 124 12.18 -50.54 41.73
N GLN A 125 12.18 -49.83 42.88
CA GLN A 125 12.30 -50.51 44.16
C GLN A 125 11.02 -51.32 44.41
N PRO A 126 11.13 -52.59 44.85
CA PRO A 126 9.96 -53.37 45.21
C PRO A 126 9.37 -52.79 46.50
N MET A 127 8.13 -52.30 46.43
CA MET A 127 7.38 -51.90 47.63
C MET A 127 7.12 -53.14 48.48
N MET A 128 7.78 -53.25 49.64
CA MET A 128 7.35 -54.17 50.70
C MET A 128 6.08 -53.63 51.36
N ALA A 129 5.06 -54.47 51.40
CA ALA A 129 3.82 -54.25 52.11
C ALA A 129 4.07 -54.23 53.64
N GLY A 130 3.59 -53.18 54.31
CA GLY A 130 3.56 -53.05 55.77
C GLY A 130 2.25 -52.36 56.19
N PRO A 131 1.61 -52.76 57.31
CA PRO A 131 0.20 -52.50 57.56
C PRO A 131 -0.05 -51.10 58.17
N CYS A 132 -1.17 -50.49 57.78
CA CYS A 132 -1.69 -49.23 58.32
C CYS A 132 -2.04 -49.34 59.83
N PRO A 133 -1.94 -48.22 60.56
CA PRO A 133 -2.88 -47.93 61.62
C PRO A 133 -3.66 -46.63 61.37
N THR A 134 -4.96 -46.79 61.54
CA THR A 134 -6.06 -45.84 61.75
C THR A 134 -5.71 -44.54 62.50
N GLY A 135 -6.14 -43.41 61.92
CA GLY A 135 -6.24 -42.11 62.60
C GLY A 135 -6.83 -41.01 61.72
N MET A 136 -8.16 -40.85 61.71
CA MET A 136 -8.88 -39.60 61.37
C MET A 136 -9.19 -38.86 62.69
N PRO A 137 -9.52 -37.53 62.77
CA PRO A 137 -10.24 -36.68 61.79
C PRO A 137 -9.74 -35.18 61.78
N PRO A 138 -10.51 -34.12 61.39
CA PRO A 138 -11.60 -33.96 60.42
C PRO A 138 -11.35 -32.87 59.33
N MET A 139 -12.09 -33.02 58.22
CA MET A 139 -12.77 -31.98 57.40
C MET A 139 -12.21 -30.54 57.34
N GLY A 140 -11.55 -30.22 56.22
CA GLY A 140 -11.43 -28.87 55.67
C GLY A 140 -11.62 -28.92 54.16
N GLY A 141 -12.80 -28.51 53.69
CA GLY A 141 -13.26 -28.67 52.31
C GLY A 141 -12.47 -27.86 51.26
N PRO A 142 -12.67 -28.17 49.97
CA PRO A 142 -11.89 -27.65 48.86
C PRO A 142 -12.31 -26.21 48.53
N GLY A 143 -11.36 -25.27 48.55
CA GLY A 143 -11.55 -23.95 47.95
C GLY A 143 -11.67 -24.08 46.43
N PRO A 144 -12.73 -23.57 45.79
CA PRO A 144 -12.88 -23.64 44.34
C PRO A 144 -12.10 -22.51 43.63
N ARG A 145 -11.82 -22.81 42.36
CA ARG A 145 -11.08 -22.06 41.35
C ARG A 145 -11.67 -20.68 41.00
N PRO A 146 -10.89 -19.85 40.26
CA PRO A 146 -11.24 -18.48 39.89
C PRO A 146 -12.14 -18.40 38.64
N GLY A 147 -13.10 -17.47 38.69
CA GLY A 147 -14.08 -17.09 37.67
C GLY A 147 -15.30 -16.53 38.40
N LEU A 148 -15.99 -15.46 38.03
CA LEU A 148 -16.18 -14.82 36.74
C LEU A 148 -17.01 -13.53 37.02
N MET A 149 -16.59 -12.39 36.46
CA MET A 149 -17.38 -11.20 36.03
C MET A 149 -18.15 -10.36 37.08
N THR A 150 -18.02 -9.03 37.01
CA THR A 150 -18.98 -8.14 36.31
C THR A 150 -18.66 -6.68 36.63
N GLY A 151 -18.41 -5.85 35.61
CA GLY A 151 -18.43 -4.41 35.79
C GLY A 151 -17.54 -3.62 34.83
N MET A 152 -17.91 -3.53 33.56
CA MET A 152 -17.58 -2.37 32.71
C MET A 152 -18.51 -2.30 31.49
N PRO A 153 -18.86 -1.10 31.01
CA PRO A 153 -20.00 -0.87 30.12
C PRO A 153 -19.67 -1.23 28.67
N PRO A 154 -20.62 -1.75 27.87
CA PRO A 154 -20.38 -1.97 26.45
C PRO A 154 -20.62 -0.67 25.69
N GLY A 155 -19.54 -0.01 25.29
CA GLY A 155 -19.56 0.91 24.15
C GLY A 155 -19.86 0.11 22.88
N GLY A 156 -20.87 0.55 22.13
CA GLY A 156 -21.34 -0.14 20.93
C GLY A 156 -20.31 -0.16 19.81
N MET A 157 -20.08 -1.35 19.26
CA MET A 157 -19.61 -1.54 17.89
C MET A 157 -20.49 -2.60 17.22
N PRO A 158 -20.88 -2.41 15.94
CA PRO A 158 -21.77 -3.33 15.25
C PRO A 158 -21.06 -4.66 14.97
N PRO A 159 -21.78 -5.79 14.91
CA PRO A 159 -21.17 -7.05 14.52
C PRO A 159 -20.83 -7.00 13.03
N VAL A 160 -19.54 -7.21 12.74
CA VAL A 160 -19.08 -7.59 11.40
C VAL A 160 -19.78 -8.88 11.03
N GLY A 161 -20.63 -8.83 10.00
CA GLY A 161 -21.41 -9.96 9.52
C GLY A 161 -20.50 -11.10 9.09
N GLN A 162 -20.75 -12.29 9.60
CA GLN A 162 -20.26 -13.52 8.99
C GLN A 162 -20.84 -13.62 7.59
N MET A 163 -20.02 -13.34 6.58
CA MET A 163 -20.39 -13.53 5.19
C MET A 163 -20.38 -15.03 4.90
N GLN A 164 -21.57 -15.58 4.66
CA GLN A 164 -21.79 -17.00 4.38
C GLN A 164 -20.97 -17.41 3.14
N PRO A 165 -20.14 -18.47 3.20
CA PRO A 165 -19.21 -18.84 2.12
C PRO A 165 -19.89 -19.23 0.80
N GLY A 166 -21.22 -19.38 0.77
CA GLY A 166 -21.99 -19.66 -0.44
C GLY A 166 -22.16 -18.46 -1.38
N GLN A 167 -22.22 -17.22 -0.87
CA GLN A 167 -22.53 -16.06 -1.71
C GLN A 167 -21.35 -15.62 -2.58
N GLN A 168 -20.12 -15.80 -2.09
CA GLN A 168 -18.91 -15.41 -2.83
C GLN A 168 -18.66 -16.32 -4.05
N HIS A 169 -19.00 -17.61 -3.95
CA HIS A 169 -18.82 -18.56 -5.05
C HIS A 169 -19.78 -18.33 -6.22
N LEU A 170 -21.02 -17.93 -5.94
CA LEU A 170 -22.02 -17.66 -6.97
C LEU A 170 -21.68 -16.39 -7.80
N LEU A 171 -21.12 -15.37 -7.15
CA LEU A 171 -20.68 -14.15 -7.83
C LEU A 171 -19.47 -14.42 -8.74
N GLN A 172 -18.54 -15.26 -8.30
CA GLN A 172 -17.37 -15.66 -9.09
C GLN A 172 -17.77 -16.52 -10.31
N ALA A 173 -18.74 -17.44 -10.14
CA ALA A 173 -19.26 -18.25 -11.25
C ALA A 173 -19.98 -17.39 -12.31
N GLN A 174 -20.76 -16.38 -11.88
CA GLN A 174 -21.44 -15.47 -12.80
C GLN A 174 -20.45 -14.62 -13.61
N GLN A 175 -19.36 -14.15 -12.98
CA GLN A 175 -18.33 -13.38 -13.66
C GLN A 175 -17.57 -14.24 -14.69
N MET A 176 -17.32 -15.52 -14.38
CA MET A 176 -16.67 -16.45 -15.32
C MET A 176 -17.53 -16.75 -16.55
N GLN A 177 -18.86 -16.77 -16.40
CA GLN A 177 -19.78 -16.97 -17.53
C GLN A 177 -19.79 -15.76 -18.48
N GLN A 178 -19.65 -14.54 -17.96
CA GLN A 178 -19.50 -13.34 -18.80
C GLN A 178 -18.19 -13.37 -19.61
N LEU A 179 -17.07 -13.82 -19.02
CA LEU A 179 -15.81 -13.93 -19.75
C LEU A 179 -15.84 -15.00 -20.86
N ARG A 180 -16.59 -16.09 -20.68
CA ARG A 180 -16.80 -17.08 -21.76
C ARG A 180 -17.56 -16.50 -22.95
N MET A 181 -18.51 -15.60 -22.72
CA MET A 181 -19.22 -14.91 -23.81
C MET A 181 -18.36 -13.86 -24.52
N MET A 182 -17.28 -13.39 -23.89
CA MET A 182 -16.41 -12.34 -24.43
C MET A 182 -15.18 -12.88 -25.19
N GLY A 183 -15.07 -14.19 -25.41
CA GLY A 183 -14.04 -14.80 -26.25
C GLY A 183 -12.59 -14.60 -25.77
N LYS A 184 -12.38 -14.23 -24.49
CA LYS A 184 -11.06 -13.92 -23.92
C LYS A 184 -10.59 -15.00 -22.95
N LEU A 185 -10.33 -16.20 -23.44
CA LEU A 185 -9.50 -17.18 -22.73
C LEU A 185 -8.43 -17.73 -23.68
N PRO A 186 -7.16 -17.77 -23.25
CA PRO A 186 -6.08 -18.38 -24.02
C PRO A 186 -6.22 -19.92 -24.02
N PRO A 187 -5.77 -20.61 -25.07
CA PRO A 187 -5.82 -22.06 -25.14
C PRO A 187 -4.88 -22.69 -24.10
N LYS A 188 -5.27 -23.89 -23.64
CA LYS A 188 -4.50 -24.76 -22.76
C LYS A 188 -3.21 -25.23 -23.41
#